data_AF-A0A9D1IQK8-F1
#
_entry.id   AF-A0A9D1IQK8-F1
#
_cell.length_a   1.000
_cell.length_b   1.000
_cell.length_c   1.000
_cell.angle_alpha   90.00
_cell.angle_beta   90.00
_cell.angle_gamma   90.00
#
_symmetry.space_group_name_H-M   'P 1'
#
loop_
_entity.id
_entity.type
_entity.pdbx_description
1 polymer ?
#
loop_
_entity_poly.entity_id
_entity_poly.type
_entity_poly.pdbx_seq_one_letter_code
_entity_poly.pdbx_strand_id
1 'polypeptide(L)'
;MLKKGFTLVELLAVIVILAVIALITTPIIIDSLNTSKKEAFKDSVNSLIKVTQNYYAGITYNDEGLLPVKITYNNKIPTAKGIDKSNNCKTISKNILDYQGDNPDSGSILITKEGKVIIALYNKNIQTCIQKGEDDKTAKFVDKPESECKITQNAC
;
A
#
# COMPACT_ATOMS: atom_id res chain seq x y z
N MET A 1 -41.65 11.00 48.14
CA MET A 1 -41.35 10.42 46.80
C MET A 1 -40.51 9.16 47.02
N LEU A 2 -41.03 7.98 46.66
CA LEU A 2 -40.27 6.73 46.77
C LEU A 2 -39.22 6.69 45.65
N LYS A 3 -37.95 6.92 45.99
CA LYS A 3 -36.83 6.72 45.07
C LYS A 3 -36.69 5.21 44.84
N LYS A 4 -37.17 4.70 43.70
CA LYS A 4 -36.87 3.33 43.27
C LYS A 4 -35.41 3.31 42.80
N GLY A 5 -34.54 2.69 43.60
CA GLY A 5 -33.15 2.44 43.23
C GLY A 5 -33.05 1.25 42.28
N PHE A 6 -32.07 1.28 41.38
CA PHE A 6 -31.73 0.14 40.54
C PHE A 6 -31.26 -1.03 41.41
N THR A 7 -31.73 -2.24 41.15
CA THR A 7 -31.25 -3.43 41.87
C THR A 7 -29.96 -3.95 41.23
N LEU A 8 -29.08 -4.55 42.04
CA LEU A 8 -27.83 -5.15 41.54
C LEU A 8 -28.11 -6.28 40.53
N VAL A 9 -29.21 -7.00 40.69
CA VAL A 9 -29.61 -8.10 39.80
C VAL A 9 -29.99 -7.57 38.41
N GLU A 10 -30.72 -6.46 38.33
CA GLU A 10 -31.04 -5.83 37.05
C GLU A 10 -29.78 -5.33 36.34
N LEU A 11 -28.84 -4.74 37.07
CA LEU A 11 -27.57 -4.28 36.49
C LEU A 11 -26.73 -5.46 35.97
N LEU A 12 -26.69 -6.56 36.73
CA LEU A 12 -25.96 -7.77 36.36
C LEU A 12 -26.52 -8.39 35.08
N ALA A 13 -27.85 -8.52 34.97
CA ALA A 13 -28.51 -9.08 33.80
C ALA A 13 -28.17 -8.28 32.52
N VAL A 14 -28.14 -6.96 32.60
CA VAL A 14 -27.78 -6.09 31.47
C VAL A 14 -26.33 -6.30 31.05
N ILE A 15 -25.39 -6.36 32.00
CA ILE A 15 -23.96 -6.57 31.68
C ILE A 15 -23.74 -7.93 31.02
N VAL A 16 -24.43 -8.99 31.47
CA VAL A 16 -24.34 -10.32 30.87
C VAL A 16 -24.82 -10.29 29.41
N ILE A 17 -25.96 -9.64 29.15
CA ILE A 17 -26.49 -9.51 27.78
C ILE A 17 -25.53 -8.72 26.89
N LEU A 18 -24.99 -7.59 27.38
CA LEU A 18 -24.03 -6.77 26.63
C LEU A 18 -22.73 -7.55 26.33
N ALA A 19 -22.25 -8.36 27.27
CA ALA A 19 -21.06 -9.19 27.07
C ALA A 19 -21.25 -10.24 25.96
N VAL A 20 -22.42 -10.90 25.92
CA VAL A 20 -22.74 -11.88 24.86
C VAL A 20 -22.82 -11.21 23.49
N ILE A 21 -23.45 -10.04 23.38
CA ILE A 21 -23.52 -9.27 22.13
C ILE A 21 -22.11 -8.84 21.69
N ALA A 22 -21.27 -8.34 22.60
CA ALA A 22 -19.91 -7.93 22.31
C ALA A 22 -19.04 -9.11 21.80
N LEU A 23 -19.20 -10.30 22.38
CA LEU A 23 -18.48 -11.50 21.96
C LEU A 23 -18.74 -11.88 20.50
N ILE A 24 -19.99 -11.79 20.03
CA ILE A 24 -20.36 -12.14 18.65
C ILE A 24 -19.97 -11.04 17.66
N THR A 25 -20.10 -9.78 18.06
CA THR A 25 -19.89 -8.63 17.18
C THR A 25 -18.41 -8.32 16.90
N THR A 26 -17.51 -8.60 17.85
CA THR A 26 -16.07 -8.31 17.70
C THR A 26 -15.39 -8.96 16.49
N PRO A 27 -15.51 -10.28 16.20
CA PRO A 27 -14.85 -10.87 15.02
C PRO A 27 -15.38 -10.29 13.70
N ILE A 28 -16.69 -10.04 13.59
CA ILE A 28 -17.34 -9.50 12.39
C ILE A 28 -16.77 -8.11 12.04
N ILE A 29 -16.58 -7.26 13.05
CA ILE A 29 -16.00 -5.93 12.87
C ILE A 29 -14.54 -6.05 12.39
N ILE A 30 -13.75 -6.97 12.97
CA ILE A 30 -12.34 -7.17 12.57
C ILE A 30 -12.23 -7.62 11.11
N ASP A 31 -13.06 -8.54 10.66
CA ASP A 31 -13.04 -9.04 9.28
C ASP A 31 -13.42 -7.95 8.26
N SER A 32 -14.45 -7.16 8.58
CA SER A 32 -14.86 -6.01 7.76
C SER A 32 -13.77 -4.93 7.70
N LEU A 33 -13.10 -4.66 8.82
CA LEU A 33 -11.97 -3.73 8.88
C LEU A 33 -10.79 -4.23 8.04
N ASN A 34 -10.46 -5.52 8.11
CA ASN A 34 -9.37 -6.10 7.32
C ASN A 34 -9.65 -6.02 5.82
N THR A 35 -10.89 -6.28 5.40
CA THR A 35 -11.33 -6.12 4.01
C THR A 35 -11.21 -4.67 3.55
N SER A 36 -11.68 -3.72 4.37
CA SER A 36 -11.59 -2.29 4.08
C SER A 36 -10.13 -1.83 3.95
N LYS A 37 -9.23 -2.30 4.82
CA LYS A 37 -7.79 -2.00 4.75
C LYS A 37 -7.16 -2.56 3.47
N LYS A 38 -7.56 -3.76 3.03
CA LYS A 38 -7.08 -4.37 1.78
C LYS A 38 -7.49 -3.54 0.56
N GLU A 39 -8.75 -3.13 0.48
CA GLU A 39 -9.23 -2.29 -0.62
C GLU A 39 -8.56 -0.90 -0.61
N ALA A 40 -8.42 -0.26 0.57
CA ALA A 40 -7.70 1.01 0.68
C ALA A 40 -6.23 0.91 0.23
N PHE A 41 -5.56 -0.21 0.53
CA PHE A 41 -4.20 -0.46 0.05
C PHE A 41 -4.16 -0.61 -1.47
N LYS A 42 -5.11 -1.35 -2.05
CA LYS A 42 -5.23 -1.49 -3.51
C LYS A 42 -5.48 -0.14 -4.20
N ASP A 43 -6.32 0.70 -3.62
CA ASP A 43 -6.57 2.06 -4.14
C ASP A 43 -5.32 2.92 -4.08
N SER A 44 -4.54 2.82 -3.01
CA SER A 44 -3.22 3.49 -2.88
C SER A 44 -2.25 3.01 -3.96
N VAL A 45 -2.20 1.70 -4.25
CA VAL A 45 -1.39 1.15 -5.35
C VAL A 45 -1.87 1.64 -6.72
N ASN A 46 -3.18 1.73 -6.94
CA ASN A 46 -3.73 2.26 -8.19
C ASN A 46 -3.41 3.76 -8.38
N SER A 47 -3.45 4.53 -7.30
CA SER A 47 -3.00 5.93 -7.27
C SER A 47 -1.51 6.03 -7.64
N LEU A 48 -0.66 5.19 -7.05
CA LEU A 48 0.77 5.09 -7.39
C LEU A 48 1.01 4.75 -8.85
N ILE A 49 0.25 3.80 -9.44
CA ILE A 49 0.35 3.47 -10.88
C ILE A 49 0.13 4.73 -11.73
N LYS A 50 -0.93 5.48 -11.44
CA LYS A 50 -1.27 6.71 -12.19
C LYS A 50 -0.17 7.76 -12.08
N VAL A 51 0.35 7.99 -10.87
CA VAL A 51 1.42 8.97 -10.65
C VAL A 51 2.73 8.53 -11.30
N THR A 52 3.00 7.23 -11.32
CA THR A 52 4.14 6.65 -12.03
C THR A 52 4.03 6.85 -13.55
N GLN A 53 2.84 6.70 -14.12
CA GLN A 53 2.58 7.00 -15.54
C GLN A 53 2.75 8.49 -15.84
N ASN A 54 2.24 9.36 -14.96
CA ASN A 54 2.43 10.81 -15.09
C ASN A 54 3.91 11.21 -15.00
N TYR A 55 4.67 10.55 -14.11
CA TYR A 55 6.11 10.74 -14.01
C TYR A 55 6.81 10.38 -15.32
N TYR A 56 6.51 9.21 -15.90
CA TYR A 56 7.04 8.81 -17.21
C TYR A 56 6.70 9.81 -18.32
N ALA A 57 5.43 10.26 -18.38
CA ALA A 57 5.00 11.27 -19.33
C ALA A 57 5.80 12.57 -19.16
N GLY A 58 5.93 13.06 -17.92
CA GLY A 58 6.70 14.28 -17.62
C GLY A 58 8.16 14.21 -18.06
N ILE A 59 8.82 13.06 -17.85
CA ILE A 59 10.18 12.85 -18.36
C ILE A 59 10.21 12.87 -19.88
N THR A 60 9.24 12.23 -20.55
CA THR A 60 9.21 12.18 -22.02
C THR A 60 9.04 13.58 -22.64
N TYR A 61 8.35 14.50 -21.95
CA TYR A 61 8.16 15.88 -22.42
C TYR A 61 9.33 16.82 -22.11
N ASN A 62 9.82 16.82 -20.88
CA ASN A 62 10.86 17.75 -20.43
C ASN A 62 12.27 17.19 -20.66
N ASP A 63 12.34 15.90 -20.98
CA ASP A 63 13.56 15.12 -21.17
C ASP A 63 14.43 15.11 -19.88
N GLU A 64 13.93 15.58 -18.74
CA GLU A 64 14.65 15.61 -17.46
C GLU A 64 14.09 14.55 -16.52
N GLY A 65 14.90 13.55 -16.18
CA GLY A 65 14.53 12.50 -15.22
C GLY A 65 15.39 11.25 -15.31
N LEU A 66 14.93 10.18 -14.66
CA LEU A 66 15.60 8.89 -14.64
C LEU A 66 14.78 7.83 -15.38
N LEU A 67 15.35 7.21 -16.43
CA LEU A 67 14.74 6.09 -17.16
C LEU A 67 15.78 5.05 -17.62
N PRO A 68 15.58 3.75 -17.34
CA PRO A 68 14.56 3.21 -16.46
C PRO A 68 14.81 3.66 -15.01
N VAL A 69 13.78 3.62 -14.18
CA VAL A 69 13.89 4.00 -12.76
C VAL A 69 13.20 2.98 -11.88
N LYS A 70 13.90 2.55 -10.84
CA LYS A 70 13.39 1.68 -9.78
C LYS A 70 13.23 2.47 -8.50
N ILE A 71 12.00 2.58 -8.04
CA ILE A 71 11.65 3.18 -6.76
C ILE A 71 11.49 2.05 -5.76
N THR A 72 12.32 2.03 -4.73
CA THR A 72 12.28 1.04 -3.66
C THR A 72 11.76 1.68 -2.39
N TYR A 73 10.80 1.04 -1.74
CA TYR A 73 10.26 1.44 -0.45
C TYR A 73 10.88 0.57 0.64
N ASN A 74 11.36 1.22 1.70
CA ASN A 74 11.80 0.55 2.92
C ASN A 74 11.25 1.32 4.12
N ASN A 75 10.41 0.68 4.93
CA ASN A 75 9.66 1.28 6.02
C ASN A 75 8.99 2.60 5.60
N LYS A 76 8.24 2.58 4.50
CA LYS A 76 7.53 3.75 3.93
C LYS A 76 8.42 4.85 3.35
N ILE A 77 9.75 4.67 3.32
CA ILE A 77 10.70 5.65 2.77
C ILE A 77 11.04 5.26 1.32
N PRO A 78 10.73 6.10 0.32
CA PRO A 78 11.05 5.82 -1.07
C PRO A 78 12.48 6.24 -1.44
N THR A 79 13.16 5.40 -2.20
CA THR A 79 14.47 5.67 -2.84
C THR A 79 14.39 5.29 -4.31
N ALA A 80 14.65 6.23 -5.21
CA ALA A 80 14.69 5.99 -6.64
C ALA A 80 16.13 5.78 -7.09
N LYS A 81 16.36 4.78 -7.95
CA LYS A 81 17.63 4.54 -8.63
C LYS A 81 17.35 4.37 -10.12
N GLY A 82 18.06 5.09 -10.98
CA GLY A 82 17.84 5.02 -12.43
C GLY A 82 18.90 5.74 -13.23
N ILE A 83 18.74 5.72 -14.55
CA ILE A 83 19.73 6.27 -15.50
C ILE A 83 19.29 7.67 -15.95
N ASP A 84 20.19 8.65 -15.87
CA ASP A 84 19.96 9.99 -16.43
C ASP A 84 20.29 10.07 -17.94
N LYS A 85 20.00 11.21 -18.57
CA LYS A 85 20.29 11.47 -19.99
C LYS A 85 21.77 11.28 -20.37
N SER A 86 22.66 11.52 -19.41
CA SER A 86 24.10 11.39 -19.58
C SER A 86 24.59 9.95 -19.35
N ASN A 87 23.66 8.99 -19.30
CA ASN A 87 23.90 7.57 -19.08
C ASN A 87 24.57 7.26 -17.72
N ASN A 88 24.36 8.13 -16.72
CA ASN A 88 24.86 7.93 -15.37
C ASN A 88 23.76 7.34 -14.48
N CYS A 89 24.13 6.35 -13.67
CA CYS A 89 23.25 5.81 -12.65
C CYS A 89 23.19 6.75 -11.45
N LYS A 90 22.01 7.31 -11.17
CA LYS A 90 21.76 8.22 -10.05
C LYS A 90 20.78 7.63 -9.07
N THR A 91 20.95 8.00 -7.81
CA THR A 91 20.04 7.67 -6.71
C THR A 91 19.44 8.95 -6.14
N ILE A 92 18.13 8.99 -6.00
CA ILE A 92 17.37 10.11 -5.43
C ILE A 92 16.62 9.56 -4.22
N SER A 93 16.88 10.15 -3.06
CA SER A 93 16.21 9.81 -1.82
C SER A 93 15.34 11.01 -1.45
N LYS A 94 14.00 10.83 -1.46
CA LYS A 94 12.93 11.80 -1.09
C LYS A 94 12.17 12.47 -2.25
N ASN A 95 10.84 12.61 -2.07
CA ASN A 95 9.86 13.27 -2.96
C ASN A 95 9.90 12.84 -4.44
N ILE A 96 9.89 11.53 -4.69
CA ILE A 96 9.95 10.98 -6.06
C ILE A 96 8.56 10.99 -6.72
N LEU A 97 7.51 10.65 -5.98
CA LEU A 97 6.13 10.60 -6.45
C LEU A 97 5.26 11.33 -5.43
N ASP A 98 4.44 12.27 -5.91
CA ASP A 98 3.41 12.93 -5.12
C ASP A 98 2.05 12.29 -5.44
N TYR A 99 1.43 11.62 -4.46
CA TYR A 99 0.19 10.88 -4.65
C TYR A 99 -0.64 10.87 -3.37
N GLN A 100 -1.95 10.67 -3.53
CA GLN A 100 -2.86 10.52 -2.41
C GLN A 100 -2.83 9.06 -1.92
N GLY A 101 -2.40 8.87 -0.68
CA GLY A 101 -2.36 7.57 -0.02
C GLY A 101 -1.18 7.43 0.94
N ASP A 102 -1.14 6.30 1.65
CA ASP A 102 -0.02 5.93 2.50
C ASP A 102 1.06 5.20 1.70
N ASN A 103 2.32 5.55 1.96
CA ASN A 103 3.45 4.80 1.43
C ASN A 103 3.39 3.33 1.83
N PRO A 104 3.63 2.41 0.88
CA PRO A 104 3.75 1.00 1.20
C PRO A 104 4.93 0.82 2.15
N ASP A 105 4.79 -0.13 3.07
CA ASP A 105 5.84 -0.40 4.06
C ASP A 105 7.12 -0.87 3.38
N SER A 106 7.00 -1.67 2.32
CA SER A 106 8.14 -2.13 1.54
C SER A 106 7.76 -2.53 0.12
N GLY A 107 8.78 -2.81 -0.70
CA GLY A 107 8.61 -3.25 -2.08
C GLY A 107 9.27 -2.31 -3.07
N SER A 108 8.89 -2.41 -4.34
CA SER A 108 9.46 -1.59 -5.39
C SER A 108 8.52 -1.40 -6.57
N ILE A 109 8.69 -0.27 -7.26
CA ILE A 109 8.08 0.08 -8.54
C ILE A 109 9.21 0.21 -9.56
N LEU A 110 9.06 -0.33 -10.75
CA LEU A 110 9.99 -0.16 -11.86
C LEU A 110 9.27 0.45 -13.06
N ILE A 111 9.83 1.54 -13.57
CA ILE A 111 9.44 2.15 -14.84
C ILE A 111 10.51 1.80 -15.85
N THR A 112 10.12 1.09 -16.90
CA THR A 112 10.99 0.70 -18.01
C THR A 112 11.22 1.87 -18.97
N LYS A 113 12.17 1.76 -19.91
CA LYS A 113 12.43 2.80 -20.92
C LYS A 113 11.22 2.98 -21.85
N GLU A 114 10.48 1.91 -22.06
CA GLU A 114 9.28 1.79 -22.88
C GLU A 114 8.02 2.31 -22.15
N GLY A 115 8.15 2.80 -20.91
CA GLY A 115 7.04 3.36 -20.14
C GLY A 115 6.14 2.32 -19.47
N LYS A 116 6.51 1.04 -19.53
CA LYS A 116 5.80 -0.01 -18.81
C LYS A 116 6.12 0.05 -17.32
N VAL A 117 5.08 -0.13 -16.51
CA VAL A 117 5.13 -0.03 -15.04
C VAL A 117 4.97 -1.41 -14.41
N ILE A 118 5.99 -1.85 -13.68
CA ILE A 118 6.02 -3.10 -12.92
C ILE A 118 5.99 -2.75 -11.43
N ILE A 119 5.19 -3.48 -10.65
CA ILE A 119 4.97 -3.18 -9.22
C ILE A 119 5.06 -4.45 -8.40
N ALA A 120 5.70 -4.36 -7.24
CA ALA A 120 5.58 -5.30 -6.14
C ALA A 120 5.62 -4.50 -4.83
N LEU A 121 4.49 -4.33 -4.15
CA LEU A 121 4.38 -3.51 -2.94
C LEU A 121 3.76 -4.32 -1.80
N TYR A 122 4.29 -4.13 -0.60
CA TYR A 122 3.91 -4.87 0.59
C TYR A 122 3.38 -3.91 1.67
N ASN A 123 2.36 -4.38 2.39
CA ASN A 123 1.81 -3.70 3.56
C ASN A 123 1.90 -4.62 4.78
N LYS A 124 2.64 -4.17 5.80
CA LYS A 124 2.91 -4.93 7.03
C LYS A 124 1.66 -5.11 7.89
N ASN A 125 0.76 -4.13 7.90
CA ASN A 125 -0.43 -4.14 8.76
C ASN A 125 -1.46 -5.19 8.32
N ILE A 126 -1.55 -5.47 7.02
CA ILE A 126 -2.45 -6.49 6.45
C ILE A 126 -1.70 -7.72 5.93
N GLN A 127 -0.38 -7.78 6.12
CA GLN A 127 0.51 -8.87 5.70
C GLN A 127 0.28 -9.32 4.25
N THR A 128 0.12 -8.36 3.33
CA THR A 128 -0.28 -8.67 1.95
C THR A 128 0.65 -8.00 0.94
N CYS A 129 1.01 -8.74 -0.11
CA CYS A 129 1.73 -8.24 -1.28
C CYS A 129 0.76 -7.96 -2.43
N ILE A 130 0.95 -6.83 -3.13
CA ILE A 130 0.30 -6.53 -4.40
C ILE A 130 1.36 -6.52 -5.49
N GLN A 131 1.14 -7.26 -6.58
CA GLN A 131 2.03 -7.30 -7.74
C GLN A 131 1.29 -6.91 -9.02
N LYS A 132 1.98 -6.22 -9.92
CA LYS A 132 1.54 -5.95 -11.29
C LYS A 132 2.72 -6.26 -12.22
N GLY A 133 2.57 -7.24 -13.09
CA GLY A 133 3.52 -7.53 -14.14
C GLY A 133 3.55 -6.45 -15.22
N GLU A 134 4.50 -6.61 -16.13
CA GLU A 134 4.72 -5.70 -17.25
C GLU A 134 3.49 -5.57 -18.16
N ASP A 135 2.91 -6.71 -18.55
CA ASP A 135 1.74 -6.77 -19.44
C ASP A 135 0.40 -6.91 -18.69
N ASP A 136 0.43 -6.95 -17.36
CA ASP A 136 -0.79 -6.97 -16.55
C ASP A 136 -1.49 -5.61 -16.60
N LYS A 137 -2.81 -5.62 -16.86
CA LYS A 137 -3.64 -4.41 -16.84
C LYS A 137 -3.90 -3.89 -15.42
N THR A 138 -3.97 -4.79 -14.44
CA THR A 138 -4.35 -4.47 -13.06
C THR A 138 -3.42 -5.14 -12.07
N ALA A 139 -3.22 -4.50 -10.92
CA ALA A 139 -2.47 -5.08 -9.83
C ALA A 139 -3.30 -6.15 -9.11
N LYS A 140 -2.66 -7.25 -8.71
CA LYS A 140 -3.29 -8.41 -8.08
C LYS A 140 -2.64 -8.68 -6.73
N PHE A 141 -3.43 -9.13 -5.77
CA PHE A 141 -2.91 -9.63 -4.51
C PHE A 141 -2.20 -10.96 -4.72
N VAL A 142 -1.04 -11.13 -4.08
CA VAL A 142 -0.25 -12.35 -4.14
C VAL A 142 0.11 -12.74 -2.70
N ASP A 143 -0.04 -14.02 -2.38
CA ASP A 143 0.32 -14.57 -1.08
C ASP A 143 1.83 -14.84 -1.05
N LYS A 144 2.59 -13.81 -0.66
CA LYS A 144 4.05 -13.85 -0.56
C LYS A 144 4.52 -13.12 0.69
N PRO A 145 5.59 -13.61 1.35
CA PRO A 145 6.19 -12.92 2.48
C PRO A 145 6.84 -11.61 2.02
N GLU A 146 7.04 -10.69 2.98
CA GLU A 146 7.67 -9.39 2.74
C GLU A 146 9.02 -9.47 2.01
N SER A 147 9.81 -10.50 2.34
CA SER A 147 11.13 -10.74 1.72
C SER A 147 11.05 -10.97 0.21
N GLU A 148 9.96 -11.57 -0.27
CA GLU A 148 9.74 -11.94 -1.66
C GLU A 148 8.89 -10.92 -2.44
N CYS A 149 8.27 -9.96 -1.75
CA CYS A 149 7.46 -8.92 -2.37
C CYS A 149 8.31 -7.77 -2.94
N LYS A 150 9.21 -8.08 -3.88
CA LYS A 150 10.15 -7.13 -4.48
C LYS A 150 10.39 -7.42 -5.96
N ILE A 151 10.77 -6.40 -6.72
CA ILE A 151 11.18 -6.53 -8.12
C ILE A 151 12.67 -6.87 -8.16
N THR A 152 13.06 -7.93 -8.85
CA THR A 152 14.46 -8.36 -9.01
C THR A 152 15.21 -7.60 -10.10
N GLN A 153 14.50 -7.02 -11.07
CA GLN A 153 15.07 -6.22 -12.14
C GLN A 153 15.74 -4.96 -11.58
N ASN A 154 16.91 -4.63 -12.14
CA ASN A 154 17.67 -3.43 -11.82
C ASN A 154 17.39 -2.35 -12.88
N ALA A 155 17.30 -1.09 -12.42
CA ALA A 155 17.23 0.07 -13.31
C ALA A 155 18.63 0.52 -13.78
N CYS A 156 19.62 0.24 -12.95
CA CYS A 156 21.04 0.13 -13.24
C CYS A 156 21.62 -0.84 -12.18
#